data_AF-A0A1C5EJ62-F1
#
_entry.id   AF-A0A1C5EJ62-F1
#
_cell.length_a   1.000
_cell.length_b   1.000
_cell.length_c   1.000
_cell.angle_alpha   90.00
_cell.angle_beta   90.00
_cell.angle_gamma   90.00
#
_symmetry.space_group_name_H-M   'P 1'
#
loop_
_entity.id
_entity.type
_entity.pdbx_description
1 polymer ?
#
loop_
_entity_poly.entity_id
_entity_poly.type
_entity_poly.pdbx_seq_one_letter_code
_entity_poly.pdbx_strand_id
1 'polypeptide(L)'
;MEPEGGANRRRIDAAVARLSGGRPHTVIRLAAAAAAFRMPPDANDRDVLEAPLRLAGDGAPERPVAEVLLQELLMDQLPVKLPTEHRDEWLDLLTHLSVAHDEECADVLLRHHQAGHVNRLTAHQVATLLTDTGWPSCGRHFIGDFGLRQMLVHRLYGLRPGGAAWYADHHLLRDHYGRGAADGEPPGGEAFGSVVTHRMNHHLVSGGADDVADHLAATLPGRPREWCAELLEIAQAPYPGGADARRERAQGLVVATGPALRRTVDQLLHAVWLCEERTRPTGQETARTLAQLLVLLSIMEFEGAGQLGKVATQWSDLAANEQPLLRCACTEQLGRRR
;
A
#
# COMPACT_ATOMS: atom_id res chain seq x y z
N MET A 1 14.03 5.91 31.61
CA MET A 1 14.85 5.66 30.41
C MET A 1 14.70 4.17 30.12
N GLU A 2 13.80 3.79 29.22
CA GLU A 2 13.71 2.37 28.84
C GLU A 2 15.02 1.99 28.15
N PRO A 3 15.58 0.80 28.42
CA PRO A 3 16.74 0.34 27.66
C PRO A 3 16.34 0.30 26.18
N GLU A 4 17.17 0.88 25.31
CA GLU A 4 16.93 0.99 23.85
C GLU A 4 16.52 -0.35 23.20
N GLY A 5 16.90 -1.48 23.81
CA GLY A 5 16.48 -2.82 23.41
C GLY A 5 14.98 -3.11 23.55
N GLY A 6 14.28 -2.54 24.54
CA GLY A 6 12.86 -2.79 24.79
C GLY A 6 11.93 -2.12 23.77
N ALA A 7 12.23 -0.87 23.40
CA ALA A 7 11.48 -0.13 22.38
C ALA A 7 11.68 -0.73 20.98
N ASN A 8 12.92 -1.07 20.62
CA ASN A 8 13.22 -1.75 19.35
C ASN A 8 12.51 -3.11 19.27
N ARG A 9 12.52 -3.89 20.36
CA ARG A 9 11.86 -5.19 20.38
C ARG A 9 10.35 -5.09 20.15
N ARG A 10 9.66 -4.17 20.83
CA ARG A 10 8.21 -3.94 20.62
C ARG A 10 7.91 -3.50 19.18
N ARG A 11 8.77 -2.68 18.58
CA ARG A 11 8.65 -2.25 17.19
C ARG A 11 8.76 -3.42 16.20
N ILE A 12 9.69 -4.34 16.45
CA ILE A 12 9.84 -5.59 15.68
C ILE A 12 8.62 -6.49 15.88
N ASP A 13 8.19 -6.74 17.12
CA ASP A 13 7.04 -7.60 17.39
C ASP A 13 5.76 -7.06 16.73
N ALA A 14 5.58 -5.73 16.69
CA ALA A 14 4.50 -5.08 15.96
C ALA A 14 4.63 -5.27 14.44
N ALA A 15 5.83 -5.14 13.86
CA ALA A 15 6.07 -5.39 12.44
C ALA A 15 5.74 -6.86 12.07
N VAL A 16 6.18 -7.82 12.89
CA VAL A 16 5.86 -9.25 12.72
C VAL A 16 4.35 -9.48 12.77
N ALA A 17 3.66 -8.90 13.75
CA ALA A 17 2.20 -9.04 13.87
C ALA A 17 1.46 -8.49 12.64
N ARG A 18 1.88 -7.33 12.10
CA ARG A 18 1.27 -6.73 10.90
C ARG A 18 1.57 -7.52 9.63
N LEU A 19 2.84 -7.84 9.38
CA LEU A 19 3.28 -8.54 8.17
C LEU A 19 2.81 -10.00 8.11
N SER A 20 2.57 -10.63 9.26
CA SER A 20 2.08 -12.01 9.29
C SER A 20 0.58 -12.14 9.01
N GLY A 21 -0.20 -11.06 9.14
CA GLY A 21 -1.66 -11.13 9.11
C GLY A 21 -2.25 -12.09 10.15
N GLY A 22 -1.49 -12.42 11.21
CA GLY A 22 -1.88 -13.41 12.22
C GLY A 22 -1.70 -14.88 11.81
N ARG A 23 -1.12 -15.18 10.63
CA ARG A 23 -0.87 -16.57 10.19
C ARG A 23 0.26 -17.19 11.02
N PRO A 24 0.03 -18.30 11.76
CA PRO A 24 1.02 -18.84 12.70
C PRO A 24 2.38 -19.17 12.06
N HIS A 25 2.38 -19.78 10.87
CA HIS A 25 3.62 -20.13 10.16
C HIS A 25 4.45 -18.89 9.83
N THR A 26 3.80 -17.85 9.30
CA THR A 26 4.43 -16.56 8.99
C THR A 26 4.96 -15.87 10.24
N VAL A 27 4.22 -15.90 11.35
CA VAL A 27 4.70 -15.38 12.65
C VAL A 27 5.99 -16.08 13.07
N ILE A 28 6.03 -17.41 13.03
CA ILE A 28 7.19 -18.20 13.46
C ILE A 28 8.43 -17.85 12.64
N ARG A 29 8.29 -17.80 11.31
CA ARG A 29 9.39 -17.50 10.38
C ARG A 29 9.91 -16.07 10.55
N LEU A 30 9.00 -15.08 10.59
CA LEU A 30 9.38 -13.69 10.79
C LEU A 30 10.00 -13.46 12.17
N ALA A 31 9.45 -14.04 13.23
CA ALA A 31 10.01 -13.89 14.58
C ALA A 31 11.41 -14.52 14.71
N ALA A 32 11.65 -15.66 14.05
CA ALA A 32 12.96 -16.29 14.00
C ALA A 32 13.99 -15.43 13.27
N ALA A 33 13.64 -14.92 12.08
CA ALA A 33 14.52 -14.03 11.31
C ALA A 33 14.78 -12.70 12.03
N ALA A 34 13.76 -12.14 12.67
CA ALA A 34 13.85 -10.85 13.34
C ALA A 34 14.54 -10.89 14.72
N ALA A 35 14.96 -12.07 15.21
CA ALA A 35 15.55 -12.22 16.54
C ALA A 35 16.81 -11.36 16.74
N ALA A 36 17.67 -11.29 15.72
CA ALA A 36 18.88 -10.46 15.71
C ALA A 36 18.71 -9.15 14.94
N PHE A 37 17.55 -8.94 14.28
CA PHE A 37 17.30 -7.74 13.50
C PHE A 37 17.26 -6.50 14.40
N ARG A 38 17.71 -5.38 13.85
CA ARG A 38 17.70 -4.08 14.52
C ARG A 38 17.01 -3.11 13.58
N MET A 39 15.82 -2.68 13.96
CA MET A 39 15.04 -1.75 13.15
C MET A 39 15.49 -0.31 13.41
N PRO A 40 15.89 0.46 12.38
CA PRO A 40 16.06 1.90 12.49
C PRO A 40 14.77 2.63 12.92
N PRO A 41 14.84 3.83 13.52
CA PRO A 41 13.66 4.56 13.99
C PRO A 41 12.58 4.82 12.91
N ASP A 42 12.99 5.12 11.68
CA ASP A 42 12.08 5.41 10.55
C ASP A 42 11.96 4.24 9.55
N ALA A 43 12.40 3.05 9.96
CA ALA A 43 12.38 1.89 9.09
C ALA A 43 10.97 1.41 8.78
N ASN A 44 10.86 0.88 7.56
CA ASN A 44 9.68 0.24 7.07
C ASN A 44 9.58 -1.17 7.69
N ASP A 45 8.39 -1.63 8.05
CA ASP A 45 8.18 -3.02 8.48
C ASP A 45 8.71 -4.00 7.44
N ARG A 46 8.56 -3.64 6.15
CA ARG A 46 9.09 -4.42 5.02
C ARG A 46 10.60 -4.66 5.13
N ASP A 47 11.35 -3.84 5.86
CA ASP A 47 12.79 -4.07 6.07
C ASP A 47 13.05 -5.38 6.83
N VAL A 48 12.10 -5.88 7.63
CA VAL A 48 12.17 -7.20 8.28
C VAL A 48 12.15 -8.34 7.27
N LEU A 49 11.59 -8.14 6.09
CA LEU A 49 11.49 -9.17 5.04
C LEU A 49 12.87 -9.56 4.48
N GLU A 50 13.87 -8.68 4.62
CA GLU A 50 15.27 -8.90 4.28
C GLU A 50 16.08 -9.56 5.40
N ALA A 51 15.48 -9.75 6.59
CA ALA A 51 16.20 -10.36 7.70
C ALA A 51 16.63 -11.80 7.33
N PRO A 52 17.91 -12.15 7.56
CA PRO A 52 18.42 -13.47 7.20
C PRO A 52 17.77 -14.54 8.08
N LEU A 53 17.27 -15.59 7.45
CA LEU A 53 16.74 -16.77 8.13
C LEU A 53 17.61 -17.98 7.78
N ARG A 54 18.04 -18.68 8.83
CA ARG A 54 18.69 -19.99 8.71
C ARG A 54 17.68 -21.09 8.97
N LEU A 55 17.47 -21.96 7.99
CA LEU A 55 16.64 -23.15 8.15
C LEU A 55 17.45 -24.26 8.85
N ALA A 56 16.85 -24.90 9.85
CA ALA A 56 17.52 -25.95 10.60
C ALA A 56 17.66 -27.22 9.74
N GLY A 57 18.87 -27.79 9.68
CA GLY A 57 19.13 -29.11 9.08
C GLY A 57 19.48 -29.16 7.60
N ASP A 58 19.49 -28.01 6.90
CA ASP A 58 19.78 -27.94 5.46
C ASP A 58 21.30 -27.75 5.19
N GLY A 59 22.01 -27.01 6.05
CA GLY A 59 23.39 -26.60 5.74
C GLY A 59 23.47 -25.55 4.61
N ALA A 60 22.34 -25.21 3.98
CA ALA A 60 22.19 -24.08 3.08
C ALA A 60 22.59 -22.74 3.72
N PRO A 61 23.02 -21.78 2.88
CA PRO A 61 23.25 -20.41 3.30
C PRO A 61 21.96 -19.76 3.83
N GLU A 62 22.15 -18.73 4.65
CA GLU A 62 21.04 -17.86 5.08
C GLU A 62 20.39 -17.18 3.88
N ARG A 63 19.07 -17.08 3.92
CA ARG A 63 18.26 -16.43 2.88
C ARG A 63 17.33 -15.39 3.49
N PRO A 64 16.95 -14.33 2.77
CA PRO A 64 15.91 -13.42 3.22
C PRO A 64 14.62 -14.15 3.60
N VAL A 65 14.02 -13.79 4.73
CA VAL A 65 12.80 -14.46 5.22
C VAL A 65 11.63 -14.35 4.24
N ALA A 66 11.55 -13.27 3.45
CA ALA A 66 10.53 -13.16 2.39
C ALA A 66 10.67 -14.25 1.33
N GLU A 67 11.89 -14.59 0.89
CA GLU A 67 12.08 -15.64 -0.11
C GLU A 67 11.65 -17.01 0.43
N VAL A 68 12.00 -17.30 1.69
CA VAL A 68 11.60 -18.53 2.36
C VAL A 68 10.08 -18.62 2.46
N LEU A 69 9.43 -17.53 2.89
CA LEU A 69 7.98 -17.49 3.02
C LEU A 69 7.25 -17.60 1.69
N LEU A 70 7.72 -16.92 0.64
CA LEU A 70 7.11 -17.03 -0.69
C LEU A 70 7.25 -18.44 -1.26
N GLN A 71 8.39 -19.11 -1.02
CA GLN A 71 8.56 -20.52 -1.37
C GLN A 71 7.56 -21.40 -0.59
N GLU A 72 7.58 -21.34 0.74
CA GLU A 72 6.78 -22.23 1.59
C GLU A 72 5.26 -21.99 1.44
N LEU A 73 4.83 -20.74 1.20
CA LEU A 73 3.41 -20.37 1.16
C LEU A 73 2.79 -20.43 -0.24
N LEU A 74 3.57 -20.29 -1.31
CA LEU A 74 3.04 -20.24 -2.68
C LEU A 74 3.56 -21.36 -3.58
N MET A 75 4.84 -21.72 -3.45
CA MET A 75 5.48 -22.68 -4.36
C MET A 75 5.40 -24.12 -3.85
N ASP A 76 5.53 -24.32 -2.54
CA ASP A 76 5.35 -25.63 -1.91
C ASP A 76 3.85 -25.99 -1.74
N GLN A 77 2.97 -25.02 -1.96
CA GLN A 77 1.52 -25.10 -1.80
C GLN A 77 0.78 -24.60 -3.06
N LEU A 78 1.25 -25.01 -4.25
CA LEU A 78 0.61 -24.61 -5.50
C LEU A 78 -0.88 -24.99 -5.54
N PRO A 79 -1.76 -24.13 -6.08
CA PRO A 79 -3.17 -24.48 -6.25
C PRO A 79 -3.33 -25.76 -7.08
N VAL A 80 -4.14 -26.71 -6.59
CA VAL A 80 -4.34 -28.01 -7.25
C VAL A 80 -4.87 -27.86 -8.68
N LYS A 81 -5.71 -26.83 -8.91
CA LYS A 81 -6.31 -26.53 -10.21
C LYS A 81 -5.45 -25.61 -11.09
N LEU A 82 -4.25 -25.23 -10.65
CA LEU A 82 -3.35 -24.41 -11.47
C LEU A 82 -2.88 -25.23 -12.68
N PRO A 83 -3.10 -24.74 -13.93
CA PRO A 83 -2.59 -25.42 -15.12
C PRO A 83 -1.08 -25.58 -15.06
N THR A 84 -0.59 -26.72 -15.54
CA THR A 84 0.83 -27.11 -15.44
C THR A 84 1.77 -26.09 -16.07
N GLU A 85 1.35 -25.49 -17.17
CA GLU A 85 2.09 -24.47 -17.91
C GLU A 85 2.31 -23.16 -17.12
N HIS A 86 1.52 -22.91 -16.07
CA HIS A 86 1.61 -21.68 -15.26
C HIS A 86 2.32 -21.90 -13.92
N ARG A 87 2.77 -23.12 -13.61
CA ARG A 87 3.36 -23.43 -12.30
C ARG A 87 4.64 -22.65 -12.02
N ASP A 88 5.51 -22.53 -13.03
CA ASP A 88 6.80 -21.85 -12.89
C ASP A 88 6.65 -20.32 -12.87
N GLU A 89 5.56 -19.79 -13.44
CA GLU A 89 5.27 -18.35 -13.53
C GLU A 89 4.36 -17.86 -12.39
N TRP A 90 3.82 -18.76 -11.58
CA TRP A 90 2.78 -18.44 -10.58
C TRP A 90 3.21 -17.32 -9.63
N LEU A 91 4.42 -17.42 -9.08
CA LEU A 91 4.97 -16.40 -8.18
C LEU A 91 5.19 -15.07 -8.91
N ASP A 92 5.64 -15.09 -10.16
CA ASP A 92 5.87 -13.90 -10.97
C ASP A 92 4.56 -13.17 -11.27
N LEU A 93 3.53 -13.90 -11.70
CA LEU A 93 2.20 -13.34 -11.93
C LEU A 93 1.63 -12.72 -10.64
N LEU A 94 1.67 -13.44 -9.51
CA LEU A 94 1.22 -12.88 -8.23
C LEU A 94 2.01 -11.65 -7.79
N THR A 95 3.31 -11.61 -8.10
CA THR A 95 4.18 -10.47 -7.78
C THR A 95 3.73 -9.21 -8.50
N HIS A 96 3.45 -9.30 -9.81
CA HIS A 96 2.91 -8.18 -10.58
C HIS A 96 1.49 -7.80 -10.13
N LEU A 97 0.64 -8.78 -9.80
CA LEU A 97 -0.72 -8.55 -9.31
C LEU A 97 -0.80 -7.91 -7.92
N SER A 98 0.32 -7.79 -7.21
CA SER A 98 0.35 -7.20 -5.86
C SER A 98 -0.03 -5.71 -5.80
N VAL A 99 0.01 -5.00 -6.93
CA VAL A 99 -0.40 -3.59 -7.06
C VAL A 99 -1.84 -3.42 -7.59
N ALA A 100 -2.54 -4.51 -7.87
CA ALA A 100 -3.92 -4.48 -8.37
C ALA A 100 -4.95 -4.27 -7.26
N HIS A 101 -5.94 -3.43 -7.51
CA HIS A 101 -7.03 -3.13 -6.57
C HIS A 101 -8.28 -3.99 -6.81
N ASP A 102 -8.55 -4.34 -8.07
CA ASP A 102 -9.71 -5.10 -8.52
C ASP A 102 -9.35 -6.06 -9.67
N GLU A 103 -10.35 -6.79 -10.18
CA GLU A 103 -10.18 -7.72 -11.30
C GLU A 103 -9.77 -6.99 -12.60
N GLU A 104 -10.23 -5.76 -12.83
CA GLU A 104 -9.87 -4.98 -14.01
C GLU A 104 -8.37 -4.64 -14.03
N CYS A 105 -7.84 -4.12 -12.92
CA CYS A 105 -6.40 -3.92 -12.72
C CYS A 105 -5.62 -5.20 -13.00
N ALA A 106 -6.08 -6.31 -12.41
CA ALA A 106 -5.42 -7.60 -12.53
C ALA A 106 -5.40 -8.08 -13.98
N ASP A 107 -6.50 -7.94 -14.72
CA ASP A 107 -6.57 -8.32 -16.14
C ASP A 107 -5.68 -7.45 -17.04
N VAL A 108 -5.51 -6.16 -16.73
CA VAL A 108 -4.54 -5.31 -17.46
C VAL A 108 -3.12 -5.82 -17.27
N LEU A 109 -2.72 -6.11 -16.03
CA LEU A 109 -1.38 -6.63 -15.72
C LEU A 109 -1.17 -8.03 -16.31
N LEU A 110 -2.14 -8.93 -16.16
CA LEU A 110 -2.09 -10.29 -16.71
C LEU A 110 -1.96 -10.29 -18.23
N ARG A 111 -2.69 -9.42 -18.94
CA ARG A 111 -2.57 -9.31 -20.40
C ARG A 111 -1.20 -8.81 -20.84
N HIS A 112 -0.59 -7.90 -20.07
CA HIS A 112 0.73 -7.37 -20.36
C HIS A 112 1.82 -8.43 -20.12
N HIS A 113 1.85 -9.05 -18.94
CA HIS A 113 2.91 -9.98 -18.54
C HIS A 113 2.80 -11.36 -19.20
N GLN A 114 1.59 -11.78 -19.59
CA GLN A 114 1.37 -12.99 -20.37
C GLN A 114 1.33 -12.72 -21.89
N ALA A 115 1.79 -11.56 -22.35
CA ALA A 115 1.87 -11.29 -23.79
C ALA A 115 2.69 -12.38 -24.51
N GLY A 116 2.14 -12.94 -25.57
CA GLY A 116 2.76 -14.06 -26.31
C GLY A 116 2.42 -15.46 -25.80
N HIS A 117 1.77 -15.60 -24.64
CA HIS A 117 1.30 -16.90 -24.14
C HIS A 117 0.01 -17.32 -24.85
N VAL A 118 -0.08 -18.61 -25.19
CA VAL A 118 -1.24 -19.23 -25.86
C VAL A 118 -2.37 -19.46 -24.86
N ASN A 119 -2.04 -20.05 -23.70
CA ASN A 119 -2.95 -20.21 -22.58
C ASN A 119 -2.69 -19.08 -21.59
N ARG A 120 -3.73 -18.33 -21.23
CA ARG A 120 -3.62 -17.19 -20.30
C ARG A 120 -4.58 -17.37 -19.14
N LEU A 121 -4.11 -17.03 -17.95
CA LEU A 121 -4.96 -16.86 -16.79
C LEU A 121 -5.66 -15.50 -16.87
N THR A 122 -6.94 -15.50 -16.50
CA THR A 122 -7.76 -14.31 -16.23
C THR A 122 -7.70 -13.94 -14.75
N ALA A 123 -7.99 -12.68 -14.42
CA ALA A 123 -8.07 -12.21 -13.04
C ALA A 123 -9.04 -13.06 -12.21
N HIS A 124 -10.21 -13.38 -12.76
CA HIS A 124 -11.20 -14.23 -12.11
C HIS A 124 -10.66 -15.64 -11.78
N GLN A 125 -9.91 -16.27 -12.70
CA GLN A 125 -9.27 -17.56 -12.44
C GLN A 125 -8.23 -17.45 -11.33
N VAL A 126 -7.37 -16.42 -11.36
CA VAL A 126 -6.36 -16.20 -10.31
C VAL A 126 -7.02 -15.98 -8.95
N ALA A 127 -8.06 -15.14 -8.87
CA ALA A 127 -8.82 -14.88 -7.64
C ALA A 127 -9.47 -16.16 -7.09
N THR A 128 -10.01 -17.00 -7.97
CA THR A 128 -10.56 -18.32 -7.61
C THR A 128 -9.48 -19.24 -7.06
N LEU A 129 -8.31 -19.31 -7.70
CA LEU A 129 -7.18 -20.13 -7.23
C LEU A 129 -6.64 -19.68 -5.87
N LEU A 130 -6.58 -18.37 -5.62
CA LEU A 130 -6.21 -17.81 -4.32
C LEU A 130 -7.25 -18.16 -3.24
N THR A 131 -8.52 -18.03 -3.57
CA THR A 131 -9.62 -18.36 -2.63
C THR A 131 -9.65 -19.85 -2.30
N ASP A 132 -9.51 -20.72 -3.31
CA ASP A 132 -9.47 -22.18 -3.17
C ASP A 132 -8.26 -22.65 -2.33
N THR A 133 -7.19 -21.86 -2.26
CA THR A 133 -6.01 -22.11 -1.42
C THR A 133 -6.08 -21.42 -0.04
N GLY A 134 -7.22 -20.82 0.31
CA GLY A 134 -7.47 -20.26 1.63
C GLY A 134 -6.86 -18.87 1.85
N TRP A 135 -6.61 -18.11 0.79
CA TRP A 135 -6.27 -16.69 0.91
C TRP A 135 -7.54 -15.84 1.07
N PRO A 136 -7.56 -14.88 2.01
CA PRO A 136 -8.70 -13.99 2.20
C PRO A 136 -8.88 -13.03 1.01
N SER A 137 -10.14 -12.73 0.70
CA SER A 137 -10.53 -11.72 -0.29
C SER A 137 -10.62 -10.32 0.32
N CYS A 138 -10.54 -9.29 -0.52
CA CYS A 138 -10.73 -7.90 -0.13
C CYS A 138 -11.38 -7.11 -1.27
N GLY A 139 -12.44 -6.34 -0.98
CA GLY A 139 -13.10 -5.51 -1.99
C GLY A 139 -12.29 -4.30 -2.48
N ARG A 140 -11.08 -4.08 -1.94
CA ARG A 140 -10.19 -2.95 -2.33
C ARG A 140 -8.83 -3.38 -2.85
N HIS A 141 -8.51 -4.67 -2.77
CA HIS A 141 -7.20 -5.18 -3.16
C HIS A 141 -7.34 -6.58 -3.73
N PHE A 142 -6.80 -6.80 -4.92
CA PHE A 142 -6.87 -8.09 -5.60
C PHE A 142 -6.20 -9.20 -4.79
N ILE A 143 -4.99 -8.93 -4.27
CA ILE A 143 -4.36 -9.74 -3.22
C ILE A 143 -4.91 -9.27 -1.87
N GLY A 144 -5.92 -9.98 -1.37
CA GLY A 144 -6.68 -9.57 -0.19
C GLY A 144 -5.97 -9.77 1.15
N ASP A 145 -4.99 -10.67 1.23
CA ASP A 145 -4.14 -10.83 2.42
C ASP A 145 -3.09 -9.72 2.47
N PHE A 146 -3.13 -8.91 3.54
CA PHE A 146 -2.22 -7.78 3.69
C PHE A 146 -0.76 -8.23 3.74
N GLY A 147 -0.45 -9.28 4.50
CA GLY A 147 0.92 -9.78 4.69
C GLY A 147 1.52 -10.34 3.41
N LEU A 148 0.77 -11.20 2.71
CA LEU A 148 1.13 -11.71 1.39
C LEU A 148 1.36 -10.58 0.41
N ARG A 149 0.44 -9.61 0.34
CA ARG A 149 0.59 -8.44 -0.53
C ARG A 149 1.86 -7.67 -0.21
N GLN A 150 2.23 -7.49 1.06
CA GLN A 150 3.47 -6.81 1.43
C GLN A 150 4.71 -7.58 0.96
N MET A 151 4.73 -8.92 1.07
CA MET A 151 5.84 -9.75 0.58
C MET A 151 5.96 -9.67 -0.95
N LEU A 152 4.85 -9.70 -1.66
CA LEU A 152 4.83 -9.61 -3.12
C LEU A 152 5.21 -8.21 -3.62
N VAL A 153 4.73 -7.13 -2.98
CA VAL A 153 5.14 -5.75 -3.29
C VAL A 153 6.64 -5.57 -3.03
N HIS A 154 7.14 -6.12 -1.93
CA HIS A 154 8.58 -6.11 -1.62
C HIS A 154 9.39 -6.82 -2.70
N ARG A 155 8.96 -8.00 -3.13
CA ARG A 155 9.57 -8.73 -4.26
C ARG A 155 9.51 -7.92 -5.56
N LEU A 156 8.36 -7.32 -5.88
CA LEU A 156 8.17 -6.54 -7.11
C LEU A 156 9.12 -5.35 -7.17
N TYR A 157 9.31 -4.66 -6.04
CA TYR A 157 10.26 -3.54 -5.95
C TYR A 157 11.71 -4.01 -6.09
N GLY A 158 12.05 -5.20 -5.58
CA GLY A 158 13.38 -5.80 -5.72
C GLY A 158 13.66 -6.44 -7.10
N LEU A 159 12.62 -6.67 -7.92
CA LEU A 159 12.72 -7.46 -9.16
C LEU A 159 13.64 -6.83 -10.21
N ARG A 160 13.73 -5.49 -10.25
CA ARG A 160 14.62 -4.73 -11.12
C ARG A 160 15.25 -3.56 -10.35
N PRO A 161 16.49 -3.14 -10.70
CA PRO A 161 17.17 -2.04 -10.02
C PRO A 161 16.30 -0.79 -9.87
N GLY A 162 16.31 -0.22 -8.66
CA GLY A 162 15.57 1.00 -8.35
C GLY A 162 14.03 0.86 -8.41
N GLY A 163 13.48 -0.35 -8.33
CA GLY A 163 12.03 -0.55 -8.40
C GLY A 163 11.45 -0.43 -9.81
N ALA A 164 12.28 -0.53 -10.86
CA ALA A 164 11.84 -0.26 -12.23
C ALA A 164 10.63 -1.11 -12.69
N ALA A 165 10.51 -2.36 -12.20
CA ALA A 165 9.34 -3.21 -12.50
C ALA A 165 8.07 -2.67 -11.84
N TRP A 166 8.16 -2.27 -10.57
CA TRP A 166 7.07 -1.64 -9.84
C TRP A 166 6.58 -0.34 -10.50
N TYR A 167 7.50 0.54 -10.89
CA TYR A 167 7.15 1.77 -11.61
C TYR A 167 6.48 1.47 -12.96
N ALA A 168 6.96 0.45 -13.70
CA ALA A 168 6.37 0.06 -14.98
C ALA A 168 4.91 -0.41 -14.83
N ASP A 169 4.61 -1.22 -13.82
CA ASP A 169 3.25 -1.69 -13.55
C ASP A 169 2.31 -0.53 -13.17
N HIS A 170 2.77 0.41 -12.34
CA HIS A 170 1.99 1.60 -12.00
C HIS A 170 1.79 2.54 -13.19
N HIS A 171 2.79 2.73 -14.06
CA HIS A 171 2.62 3.49 -15.29
C HIS A 171 1.63 2.82 -16.26
N LEU A 172 1.70 1.50 -16.42
CA LEU A 172 0.76 0.73 -17.24
C LEU A 172 -0.69 0.94 -16.78
N LEU A 173 -0.94 0.83 -15.47
CA LEU A 173 -2.27 1.01 -14.89
C LEU A 173 -2.73 2.48 -14.97
N ARG A 174 -1.85 3.44 -14.72
CA ARG A 174 -2.13 4.88 -14.92
C ARG A 174 -2.57 5.16 -16.36
N ASP A 175 -1.87 4.62 -17.35
CA ASP A 175 -2.14 4.88 -18.76
C ASP A 175 -3.44 4.18 -19.21
N HIS A 176 -3.74 3.00 -18.67
CA HIS A 176 -5.03 2.32 -18.86
C HIS A 176 -6.20 3.20 -18.39
N TYR A 177 -6.19 3.61 -17.12
CA TYR A 177 -7.26 4.45 -16.58
C TYR A 177 -7.26 5.88 -17.13
N GLY A 178 -6.13 6.35 -17.68
CA GLY A 178 -6.07 7.60 -18.46
C GLY A 178 -6.93 7.57 -19.71
N ARG A 179 -6.98 6.42 -20.40
CA ARG A 179 -7.85 6.23 -21.57
C ARG A 179 -9.32 6.11 -21.17
N GLY A 180 -9.62 5.26 -20.18
CA GLY A 180 -11.01 5.11 -19.69
C GLY A 180 -11.60 6.43 -19.18
N ALA A 181 -10.80 7.28 -18.51
CA ALA A 181 -11.25 8.61 -18.08
C ALA A 181 -11.57 9.55 -19.25
N ALA A 182 -10.81 9.49 -20.35
CA ALA A 182 -11.07 10.29 -21.55
C ALA A 182 -12.32 9.80 -22.29
N ASP A 183 -12.59 8.50 -22.25
CA ASP A 183 -13.74 7.85 -22.88
C ASP A 183 -15.01 7.90 -22.01
N GLY A 184 -14.93 8.45 -20.80
CA GLY A 184 -16.06 8.59 -19.87
C GLY A 184 -16.56 7.26 -19.30
N GLU A 185 -15.68 6.26 -19.24
CA GLU A 185 -16.01 4.94 -18.72
C GLU A 185 -16.31 5.00 -17.21
N PRO A 186 -17.31 4.24 -16.73
CA PRO A 186 -17.51 4.05 -15.30
C PRO A 186 -16.35 3.23 -14.71
N PRO A 187 -16.06 3.34 -13.41
CA PRO A 187 -15.07 2.48 -12.77
C PRO A 187 -15.49 1.01 -12.84
N GLY A 188 -14.58 0.10 -13.19
CA GLY A 188 -14.88 -1.34 -13.28
C GLY A 188 -14.95 -2.07 -11.93
N GLY A 189 -14.67 -1.40 -10.81
CA GLY A 189 -14.66 -2.01 -9.47
C GLY A 189 -15.13 -1.07 -8.35
N GLU A 190 -15.38 -1.63 -7.16
CA GLU A 190 -15.85 -0.90 -5.97
C GLU A 190 -14.73 -0.18 -5.19
N ALA A 191 -13.46 -0.42 -5.57
CA ALA A 191 -12.31 0.13 -4.85
C ALA A 191 -12.17 1.65 -5.02
N PHE A 192 -12.66 2.21 -6.12
CA PHE A 192 -12.57 3.63 -6.43
C PHE A 192 -13.91 4.21 -6.83
N GLY A 193 -14.22 5.40 -6.34
CA GLY A 193 -15.43 6.13 -6.72
C GLY A 193 -15.42 6.63 -8.17
N SER A 194 -14.25 6.69 -8.81
CA SER A 194 -14.12 7.08 -10.23
C SER A 194 -12.85 6.56 -10.89
N VAL A 195 -12.87 6.46 -12.22
CA VAL A 195 -11.67 6.13 -13.04
C VAL A 195 -10.56 7.17 -12.89
N VAL A 196 -10.91 8.45 -12.72
CA VAL A 196 -9.93 9.53 -12.48
C VAL A 196 -9.20 9.31 -11.17
N THR A 197 -9.93 8.98 -10.10
CA THR A 197 -9.35 8.67 -8.79
C THR A 197 -8.41 7.48 -8.86
N HIS A 198 -8.81 6.43 -9.59
CA HIS A 198 -7.98 5.24 -9.81
C HIS A 198 -6.68 5.58 -10.55
N ARG A 199 -6.78 6.36 -11.63
CA ARG A 199 -5.61 6.89 -12.35
C ARG A 199 -4.70 7.70 -11.42
N MET A 200 -5.26 8.60 -10.60
CA MET A 200 -4.49 9.47 -9.72
C MET A 200 -3.75 8.69 -8.63
N ASN A 201 -4.33 7.59 -8.12
CA ASN A 201 -3.63 6.67 -7.23
C ASN A 201 -2.36 6.12 -7.88
N HIS A 202 -2.44 5.55 -9.09
CA HIS A 202 -1.25 5.05 -9.80
C HIS A 202 -0.30 6.18 -10.22
N HIS A 203 -0.81 7.36 -10.55
CA HIS A 203 0.02 8.52 -10.91
C HIS A 203 0.86 8.98 -9.72
N LEU A 204 0.27 9.07 -8.52
CA LEU A 204 0.92 9.50 -7.29
C LEU A 204 2.22 8.72 -7.02
N VAL A 205 2.14 7.40 -7.07
CA VAL A 205 3.29 6.51 -6.83
C VAL A 205 4.31 6.48 -7.96
N SER A 206 3.89 6.83 -9.17
CA SER A 206 4.76 6.88 -10.34
C SER A 206 5.47 8.24 -10.53
N GLY A 207 5.51 9.07 -9.48
CA GLY A 207 6.19 10.37 -9.46
C GLY A 207 5.29 11.59 -9.71
N GLY A 208 3.97 11.39 -9.83
CA GLY A 208 2.99 12.42 -10.17
C GLY A 208 2.44 13.23 -9.00
N ALA A 209 3.15 13.31 -7.87
CA ALA A 209 2.63 13.92 -6.64
C ALA A 209 2.17 15.37 -6.83
N ASP A 210 2.88 16.16 -7.65
CA ASP A 210 2.52 17.55 -7.88
C ASP A 210 1.23 17.70 -8.70
N ASP A 211 1.07 16.89 -9.75
CA ASP A 211 -0.15 16.87 -10.57
C ASP A 211 -1.37 16.42 -9.76
N VAL A 212 -1.18 15.44 -8.86
CA VAL A 212 -2.23 14.93 -7.98
C VAL A 212 -2.67 16.02 -7.00
N ALA A 213 -1.74 16.76 -6.43
CA ALA A 213 -2.08 17.84 -5.50
C ALA A 213 -2.67 19.06 -6.22
N ASP A 214 -2.31 19.33 -7.48
CA ASP A 214 -3.00 20.32 -8.32
C ASP A 214 -4.44 19.90 -8.62
N HIS A 215 -4.65 18.64 -8.98
CA HIS A 215 -5.98 18.05 -9.19
C HIS A 215 -6.84 18.16 -7.92
N LEU A 216 -6.31 17.76 -6.76
CA LEU A 216 -7.01 17.85 -5.48
C LEU A 216 -7.31 19.30 -5.10
N ALA A 217 -6.38 20.23 -5.31
CA ALA A 217 -6.62 21.64 -5.00
C ALA A 217 -7.70 22.26 -5.90
N ALA A 218 -7.72 21.90 -7.18
CA ALA A 218 -8.69 22.38 -8.16
C ALA A 218 -10.10 21.84 -7.92
N THR A 219 -10.22 20.63 -7.35
CA THR A 219 -11.50 19.93 -7.17
C THR A 219 -12.10 20.05 -5.78
N LEU A 220 -11.41 20.67 -4.81
CA LEU A 220 -11.93 20.80 -3.44
C LEU A 220 -13.16 21.73 -3.31
N PRO A 221 -13.20 22.93 -3.91
CA PRO A 221 -14.30 23.88 -3.68
C PRO A 221 -15.67 23.29 -4.05
N GLY A 222 -16.66 23.46 -3.17
CA GLY A 222 -18.05 23.02 -3.37
C GLY A 222 -18.32 21.54 -3.07
N ARG A 223 -17.28 20.70 -2.88
CA ARG A 223 -17.42 19.25 -2.65
C ARG A 223 -16.51 18.62 -1.59
N PRO A 224 -16.37 19.21 -0.37
CA PRO A 224 -15.43 18.68 0.63
C PRO A 224 -15.62 17.21 1.04
N ARG A 225 -16.85 16.67 1.03
CA ARG A 225 -17.10 15.29 1.48
C ARG A 225 -16.62 14.28 0.46
N GLU A 226 -17.02 14.48 -0.79
CA GLU A 226 -16.61 13.67 -1.93
C GLU A 226 -15.10 13.79 -2.13
N TRP A 227 -14.55 14.98 -1.95
CA TRP A 227 -13.12 15.24 -2.02
C TRP A 227 -12.32 14.49 -0.94
N CYS A 228 -12.83 14.41 0.31
CA CYS A 228 -12.17 13.63 1.35
C CYS A 228 -12.13 12.14 1.02
N ALA A 229 -13.21 11.58 0.44
CA ALA A 229 -13.23 10.19 -0.01
C ALA A 229 -12.21 9.97 -1.15
N GLU A 230 -12.19 10.86 -2.14
CA GLU A 230 -11.25 10.83 -3.25
C GLU A 230 -9.78 10.92 -2.79
N LEU A 231 -9.47 11.81 -1.85
CA LEU A 231 -8.14 11.92 -1.25
C LEU A 231 -7.70 10.61 -0.58
N LEU A 232 -8.60 9.99 0.20
CA LEU A 232 -8.29 8.72 0.86
C LEU A 232 -8.00 7.61 -0.13
N GLU A 233 -8.78 7.51 -1.21
CA GLU A 233 -8.58 6.51 -2.27
C GLU A 233 -7.27 6.72 -3.03
N ILE A 234 -6.94 7.96 -3.38
CA ILE A 234 -5.67 8.31 -4.03
C ILE A 234 -4.47 7.98 -3.14
N ALA A 235 -4.57 8.28 -1.85
CA ALA A 235 -3.46 8.16 -0.90
C ALA A 235 -3.19 6.72 -0.41
N GLN A 236 -3.91 5.71 -0.89
CA GLN A 236 -3.64 4.29 -0.56
C GLN A 236 -2.41 3.70 -1.28
N ALA A 237 -1.84 4.43 -2.22
CA ALA A 237 -0.80 3.94 -3.11
C ALA A 237 0.46 3.49 -2.30
N PRO A 238 1.01 2.29 -2.53
CA PRO A 238 2.10 1.75 -1.69
C PRO A 238 3.42 2.53 -1.88
N TYR A 239 4.23 2.70 -0.83
CA TYR A 239 5.57 3.33 -0.94
C TYR A 239 6.69 2.39 -0.44
N PRO A 240 7.13 1.43 -1.29
CA PRO A 240 7.97 0.31 -0.86
C PRO A 240 9.43 0.66 -0.54
N GLY A 241 10.02 1.72 -1.08
CA GLY A 241 11.45 1.97 -0.90
C GLY A 241 11.89 3.44 -0.95
N GLY A 242 13.18 3.66 -0.67
CA GLY A 242 13.81 4.98 -0.68
C GLY A 242 13.63 5.80 0.60
N ALA A 243 14.35 6.93 0.66
CA ALA A 243 14.11 7.95 1.68
C ALA A 243 12.67 8.44 1.57
N ASP A 244 11.97 8.47 2.71
CA ASP A 244 10.56 8.85 2.76
C ASP A 244 10.44 10.38 2.91
N ALA A 245 10.56 11.08 1.78
CA ALA A 245 10.42 12.53 1.71
C ALA A 245 8.98 13.01 2.02
N ARG A 246 8.01 12.10 2.15
CA ARG A 246 6.61 12.47 2.44
C ARG A 246 6.49 13.14 3.80
N ARG A 247 7.32 12.78 4.79
CA ARG A 247 7.31 13.41 6.12
C ARG A 247 7.71 14.87 6.06
N GLU A 248 8.79 15.18 5.34
CA GLU A 248 9.27 16.55 5.16
C GLU A 248 8.26 17.40 4.39
N ARG A 249 7.61 16.82 3.36
CA ARG A 249 6.50 17.50 2.64
C ARG A 249 5.28 17.71 3.54
N ALA A 250 4.86 16.70 4.31
CA ALA A 250 3.73 16.81 5.23
C ALA A 250 3.92 17.90 6.31
N GLN A 251 5.16 18.07 6.80
CA GLN A 251 5.54 19.10 7.78
C GLN A 251 5.79 20.48 7.14
N GLY A 252 5.74 20.59 5.80
CA GLY A 252 6.02 21.83 5.08
C GLY A 252 7.49 22.24 5.08
N LEU A 253 8.42 21.32 5.37
CA LEU A 253 9.87 21.55 5.27
C LEU A 253 10.33 21.65 3.82
N VAL A 254 9.60 20.99 2.91
CA VAL A 254 9.73 21.16 1.47
C VAL A 254 8.58 22.05 0.99
N VAL A 255 8.92 23.23 0.47
CA VAL A 255 7.92 24.23 0.06
C VAL A 255 7.38 23.90 -1.32
N ALA A 256 6.12 23.47 -1.38
CA ALA A 256 5.38 23.36 -2.64
C ALA A 256 5.14 24.76 -3.26
N THR A 257 5.13 24.82 -4.59
CA THR A 257 4.83 26.05 -5.34
C THR A 257 3.31 26.28 -5.44
N GLY A 258 2.92 27.50 -5.81
CA GLY A 258 1.51 27.84 -6.08
C GLY A 258 0.78 28.49 -4.89
N PRO A 259 -0.55 28.73 -5.02
CA PRO A 259 -1.37 29.41 -4.03
C PRO A 259 -1.45 28.69 -2.68
N ALA A 260 -1.87 29.40 -1.63
CA ALA A 260 -1.95 28.85 -0.27
C ALA A 260 -2.77 27.56 -0.20
N LEU A 261 -3.92 27.50 -0.88
CA LEU A 261 -4.78 26.32 -0.91
C LEU A 261 -4.03 25.10 -1.44
N ARG A 262 -3.35 25.25 -2.59
CA ARG A 262 -2.56 24.17 -3.20
C ARG A 262 -1.48 23.69 -2.23
N ARG A 263 -0.72 24.60 -1.63
CA ARG A 263 0.36 24.22 -0.70
C ARG A 263 -0.17 23.44 0.50
N THR A 264 -1.31 23.86 1.07
CA THR A 264 -1.93 23.13 2.18
C THR A 264 -2.46 21.76 1.74
N VAL A 265 -3.02 21.65 0.54
CA VAL A 265 -3.43 20.37 -0.05
C VAL A 265 -2.23 19.44 -0.30
N ASP A 266 -1.06 19.96 -0.71
CA ASP A 266 0.18 19.18 -0.81
C ASP A 266 0.53 18.50 0.49
N GLN A 267 0.60 19.29 1.56
CA GLN A 267 1.01 18.84 2.88
C GLN A 267 0.01 17.81 3.39
N LEU A 268 -1.29 18.06 3.16
CA LEU A 268 -2.34 17.15 3.57
C LEU A 268 -2.31 15.83 2.79
N LEU A 269 -2.08 15.86 1.48
CA LEU A 269 -1.88 14.65 0.67
C LEU A 269 -0.78 13.77 1.26
N HIS A 270 0.37 14.34 1.57
CA HIS A 270 1.50 13.59 2.11
C HIS A 270 1.26 13.11 3.54
N ALA A 271 0.57 13.90 4.39
CA ALA A 271 0.17 13.47 5.73
C ALA A 271 -0.82 12.30 5.68
N VAL A 272 -1.82 12.36 4.80
CA VAL A 272 -2.79 11.27 4.60
C VAL A 272 -2.10 10.04 4.02
N TRP A 273 -1.21 10.21 3.05
CA TRP A 273 -0.48 9.11 2.43
C TRP A 273 0.44 8.39 3.43
N LEU A 274 1.09 9.12 4.34
CA LEU A 274 1.79 8.53 5.47
C LEU A 274 0.84 7.75 6.37
N CYS A 275 -0.31 8.34 6.72
CA CYS A 275 -1.33 7.66 7.51
C CYS A 275 -1.93 6.45 6.81
N GLU A 276 -1.92 6.38 5.48
CA GLU A 276 -2.39 5.23 4.71
C GLU A 276 -1.33 4.13 4.54
N GLU A 277 -0.04 4.47 4.59
CA GLU A 277 1.04 3.48 4.62
C GLU A 277 1.06 2.72 5.96
N ARG A 278 0.81 1.41 5.89
CA ARG A 278 0.58 0.55 7.06
C ARG A 278 1.84 -0.14 7.57
N THR A 279 2.93 0.01 6.84
CA THR A 279 4.21 -0.59 7.20
C THR A 279 5.16 0.42 7.84
N ARG A 280 4.77 1.69 7.99
CA ARG A 280 5.59 2.70 8.67
C ARG A 280 4.82 3.33 9.83
N PRO A 281 5.42 3.42 11.04
CA PRO A 281 4.79 4.15 12.14
C PRO A 281 4.80 5.64 11.83
N THR A 282 3.60 6.25 11.84
CA THR A 282 3.44 7.68 11.60
C THR A 282 3.62 8.51 12.87
N GLY A 283 3.29 7.92 14.02
CA GLY A 283 3.41 8.55 15.34
C GLY A 283 2.40 9.69 15.58
N GLN A 284 2.35 10.17 16.82
CA GLN A 284 1.42 11.25 17.24
C GLN A 284 1.66 12.58 16.52
N GLU A 285 2.86 12.79 15.98
CA GLU A 285 3.20 13.99 15.23
C GLU A 285 2.44 14.08 13.91
N THR A 286 2.36 12.99 13.15
CA THR A 286 1.63 12.96 11.88
C THR A 286 0.14 13.16 12.10
N ALA A 287 -0.43 12.56 13.16
CA ALA A 287 -1.83 12.77 13.54
C ALA A 287 -2.14 14.25 13.88
N ARG A 288 -1.23 14.94 14.57
CA ARG A 288 -1.36 16.39 14.86
C ARG A 288 -1.24 17.23 13.60
N THR A 289 -0.27 16.91 12.73
CA THR A 289 -0.06 17.59 11.44
C THR A 289 -1.31 17.49 10.57
N LEU A 290 -1.87 16.29 10.44
CA LEU A 290 -3.12 16.02 9.73
C LEU A 290 -4.27 16.89 10.25
N ALA A 291 -4.45 16.93 11.58
CA ALA A 291 -5.51 17.72 12.22
C ALA A 291 -5.34 19.22 11.94
N GLN A 292 -4.11 19.74 12.09
CA GLN A 292 -3.80 21.15 11.86
C GLN A 292 -4.07 21.57 10.41
N LEU A 293 -3.70 20.74 9.43
CA LEU A 293 -3.92 21.02 8.01
C LEU A 293 -5.41 21.04 7.66
N LEU A 294 -6.19 20.10 8.18
CA LEU A 294 -7.65 20.09 7.96
C LEU A 294 -8.34 21.27 8.65
N VAL A 295 -7.90 21.67 9.85
CA VAL A 295 -8.39 22.89 10.51
C VAL A 295 -8.03 24.13 9.71
N LEU A 296 -6.80 24.22 9.19
CA LEU A 296 -6.38 25.33 8.34
C LEU A 296 -7.25 25.42 7.08
N LEU A 297 -7.47 24.32 6.37
CA LEU A 297 -8.38 24.30 5.21
C LEU A 297 -9.81 24.72 5.59
N SER A 298 -10.27 24.38 6.79
CA SER A 298 -11.65 24.66 7.22
C SER A 298 -11.96 26.14 7.42
N ILE A 299 -10.92 26.98 7.55
CA ILE A 299 -11.04 28.44 7.72
C ILE A 299 -10.63 29.23 6.47
N MET A 300 -10.28 28.56 5.37
CA MET A 300 -9.95 29.24 4.11
C MET A 300 -11.20 29.70 3.36
N GLU A 301 -11.03 30.69 2.49
CA GLU A 301 -12.10 31.25 1.66
C GLU A 301 -12.37 30.37 0.43
N PHE A 302 -13.13 29.29 0.61
CA PHE A 302 -13.72 28.53 -0.49
C PHE A 302 -15.06 27.91 -0.09
N GLU A 303 -15.89 27.57 -1.08
CA GLU A 303 -17.21 26.99 -0.85
C GLU A 303 -17.12 25.65 -0.11
N GLY A 304 -17.77 25.56 1.05
CA GLY A 304 -17.84 24.34 1.85
C GLY A 304 -16.70 24.13 2.85
N ALA A 305 -15.73 25.05 2.98
CA ALA A 305 -14.56 24.91 3.85
C ALA A 305 -14.88 24.40 5.27
N GLY A 306 -15.89 24.97 5.94
CA GLY A 306 -16.28 24.60 7.30
C GLY A 306 -16.70 23.14 7.50
N GLN A 307 -16.94 22.37 6.43
CA GLN A 307 -17.25 20.94 6.53
C GLN A 307 -16.03 20.08 6.93
N LEU A 308 -14.81 20.55 6.67
CA LEU A 308 -13.57 19.81 6.95
C LEU A 308 -13.24 19.71 8.45
N GLY A 309 -13.79 20.58 9.30
CA GLY A 309 -13.52 20.56 10.73
C GLY A 309 -13.92 19.25 11.43
N LYS A 310 -15.03 18.62 11.00
CA LYS A 310 -15.45 17.32 11.55
C LYS A 310 -14.52 16.18 11.12
N VAL A 311 -14.02 16.26 9.89
CA VAL A 311 -13.07 15.28 9.33
C VAL A 311 -11.75 15.34 10.11
N ALA A 312 -11.30 16.54 10.50
CA ALA A 312 -10.10 16.74 11.29
C ALA A 312 -10.09 15.89 12.57
N THR A 313 -11.17 15.94 13.36
CA THR A 313 -11.29 15.15 14.60
C THR A 313 -11.32 13.65 14.33
N GLN A 314 -12.16 13.22 13.38
CA GLN A 314 -12.30 11.80 13.09
C GLN A 314 -10.98 11.18 12.61
N TRP A 315 -10.30 11.85 11.68
CA TRP A 315 -9.05 11.33 11.12
C TRP A 315 -7.90 11.43 12.12
N SER A 316 -7.85 12.47 12.95
CA SER A 316 -6.81 12.58 13.99
C SER A 316 -6.92 11.44 15.00
N ASP A 317 -8.13 11.07 15.40
CA ASP A 317 -8.35 9.98 16.36
C ASP A 317 -7.93 8.62 15.79
N LEU A 318 -8.23 8.37 14.50
CA LEU A 318 -7.79 7.15 13.81
C LEU A 318 -6.27 7.12 13.70
N ALA A 319 -5.65 8.20 13.21
CA ALA A 319 -4.20 8.30 13.05
C ALA A 319 -3.45 8.17 14.38
N ALA A 320 -3.94 8.79 15.45
CA ALA A 320 -3.35 8.72 16.78
C ALA A 320 -3.39 7.30 17.39
N ASN A 321 -4.26 6.43 16.90
CA ASN A 321 -4.36 5.03 17.29
C ASN A 321 -3.78 4.07 16.24
N GLU A 322 -3.02 4.58 15.27
CA GLU A 322 -2.42 3.80 14.16
C GLU A 322 -3.48 2.99 13.38
N GLN A 323 -4.71 3.49 13.31
CA GLN A 323 -5.81 2.87 12.58
C GLN A 323 -5.94 3.44 11.16
N PRO A 324 -6.47 2.65 10.22
CA PRO A 324 -6.77 3.14 8.89
C PRO A 324 -7.78 4.27 8.85
N LEU A 325 -7.45 5.34 8.11
CA LEU A 325 -8.41 6.38 7.75
C LEU A 325 -9.41 5.80 6.75
N LEU A 326 -8.91 5.07 5.74
CA LEU A 326 -9.72 4.23 4.86
C LEU A 326 -9.57 2.74 5.18
N ARG A 327 -10.62 2.16 5.75
CA ARG A 327 -10.62 0.76 6.22
C ARG A 327 -10.95 -0.21 5.08
N CYS A 328 -10.29 -1.37 5.07
CA CYS A 328 -10.65 -2.55 4.26
C CYS A 328 -10.73 -3.78 5.16
N ALA A 329 -11.35 -4.86 4.67
CA ALA A 329 -11.29 -6.18 5.32
C ALA A 329 -9.85 -6.62 5.61
N CYS A 330 -8.93 -6.27 4.70
CA CYS A 330 -7.51 -6.59 4.80
C CYS A 330 -6.73 -5.87 5.91
N THR A 331 -7.26 -4.76 6.44
CA THR A 331 -6.60 -3.95 7.47
C THR A 331 -7.41 -3.87 8.76
N GLU A 332 -8.54 -4.58 8.84
CA GLU A 332 -9.48 -4.49 9.95
C GLU A 332 -8.84 -4.83 11.31
N GLN A 333 -7.84 -5.72 11.31
CA GLN A 333 -7.14 -6.17 12.51
C GLN A 333 -5.98 -5.24 12.93
N LEU A 334 -5.61 -4.26 12.10
CA LEU A 334 -4.51 -3.33 12.39
C LEU A 334 -4.95 -2.26 13.42
N GLY A 335 -4.09 -1.97 14.40
CA GLY A 335 -4.33 -0.91 15.39
C GLY A 335 -5.45 -1.19 16.40
N ARG A 336 -6.07 -2.37 16.38
CA ARG A 336 -6.95 -2.84 17.46
C ARG A 336 -6.07 -3.22 18.65
N ARG A 337 -6.01 -2.36 19.68
CA ARG A 337 -5.40 -2.70 20.97
C ARG A 337 -6.04 -4.01 21.46
N ARG A 338 -5.23 -5.04 21.67
CA ARG A 338 -5.63 -6.22 22.44
C ARG A 338 -5.44 -5.94 23.92
#